data_AF-A0A838F508-F1
#
_entry.id   AF-A0A838F508-F1
#
_cell.length_a   1.000
_cell.length_b   1.000
_cell.length_c   1.000
_cell.angle_alpha   90.00
_cell.angle_beta   90.00
_cell.angle_gamma   90.00
#
_symmetry.space_group_name_H-M   'P 1'
#
loop_
_entity.id
_entity.type
_entity.pdbx_description
1 polymer ?
#
loop_
_entity_poly.entity_id
_entity_poly.type
_entity_poly.pdbx_seq_one_letter_code
_entity_poly.pdbx_strand_id
1 'polypeptide(L)' 'QEATTKAREFLLPYPPSSPAIALFKDNELVHMVERHQIEGRPAAIIAKHLEQVYEHYC' A
#
# COMPACT_ATOMS: atom_id res chain seq x y z
N GLN A 1 -5.76 -5.31 17.26
CA GLN A 1 -6.27 -4.45 16.17
C GLN A 1 -5.82 -3.00 16.31
N GLU A 2 -5.43 -2.55 17.51
CA GLU A 2 -4.92 -1.19 17.77
C GLU A 2 -3.78 -0.75 16.84
N ALA A 3 -2.76 -1.59 16.62
CA ALA A 3 -1.65 -1.28 15.72
C ALA A 3 -2.11 -1.00 14.27
N THR A 4 -3.07 -1.77 13.75
CA THR A 4 -3.62 -1.57 12.40
C THR A 4 -4.43 -0.27 12.33
N THR A 5 -5.23 0.03 13.37
CA THR A 5 -5.98 1.29 13.45
C THR A 5 -5.03 2.47 13.49
N LYS A 6 -3.96 2.41 14.30
CA LYS A 6 -2.95 3.46 14.38
C LYS A 6 -2.22 3.65 13.07
N ALA A 7 -1.84 2.57 12.38
CA ALA A 7 -1.22 2.63 11.06
C ALA A 7 -2.11 3.33 10.02
N ARG A 8 -3.42 3.09 10.06
CA ARG A 8 -4.39 3.71 9.13
C ARG A 8 -4.49 5.22 9.26
N GLU A 9 -4.17 5.79 10.43
CA GLU A 9 -4.12 7.24 10.62
C GLU A 9 -3.06 7.89 9.71
N PHE A 10 -1.98 7.16 9.38
CA PHE A 10 -0.92 7.63 8.47
C PHE A 10 -1.25 7.41 6.99
N LEU A 11 -2.41 6.81 6.67
CA LEU A 11 -2.81 6.46 5.30
C LEU A 11 -3.83 7.43 4.70
N LEU A 12 -4.14 8.54 5.38
CA LEU A 12 -5.06 9.54 4.85
C LEU A 12 -4.49 10.17 3.56
N PRO A 13 -5.34 10.43 2.54
CA PRO A 13 -6.80 10.37 2.53
C PRO A 13 -7.41 9.02 2.10
N TYR A 14 -6.61 7.95 1.98
CA TYR A 14 -7.09 6.68 1.45
C TYR A 14 -8.07 5.98 2.41
N PRO A 15 -9.20 5.46 1.92
CA PRO A 15 -10.16 4.77 2.76
C PRO A 15 -9.55 3.48 3.33
N PRO A 16 -9.95 3.07 4.56
CA PRO A 16 -9.46 1.83 5.14
C PRO A 16 -9.92 0.64 4.29
N SER A 17 -8.97 -0.08 3.69
CA SER A 17 -9.20 -1.32 2.95
C SER A 17 -8.30 -2.45 3.45
N SER A 18 -8.67 -3.70 3.16
CA SER A 18 -7.89 -4.89 3.52
C SER A 18 -8.12 -6.02 2.51
N PRO A 19 -7.05 -6.69 2.03
CA PRO A 19 -5.64 -6.34 2.22
C PRO A 19 -5.28 -5.01 1.54
N ALA A 20 -4.27 -4.31 2.06
CA ALA A 20 -3.73 -3.07 1.49
C ALA A 20 -2.24 -2.94 1.83
N ILE A 21 -1.47 -2.23 1.00
CA ILE A 21 -0.02 -2.05 1.16
C ILE A 21 0.30 -0.56 1.01
N ALA A 22 1.02 0.02 1.96
CA ALA A 22 1.46 1.40 1.91
C ALA A 22 2.99 1.48 1.85
N LEU A 23 3.52 2.32 0.97
CA LEU A 23 4.95 2.61 0.88
C LEU A 23 5.21 4.00 1.48
N PHE A 24 6.15 4.05 2.41
CA PHE A 24 6.62 5.29 3.02
C PHE A 24 8.07 5.54 2.64
N LYS A 25 8.39 6.80 2.39
CA LYS A 25 9.77 7.29 2.23
C LYS A 25 9.93 8.54 3.08
N ASP A 26 10.97 8.59 3.90
CA ASP A 26 11.27 9.75 4.76
C ASP A 26 10.09 10.21 5.64
N ASN A 27 9.30 9.26 6.16
CA ASN A 27 8.05 9.45 6.92
C ASN A 27 6.85 10.00 6.12
N GLU A 28 6.96 10.12 4.80
CA GLU A 28 5.85 10.52 3.93
C GLU A 28 5.27 9.30 3.21
N LEU A 29 3.94 9.25 3.11
CA LEU A 29 3.24 8.24 2.31
C LEU A 29 3.44 8.57 0.83
N VAL A 30 4.25 7.77 0.14
CA VAL A 30 4.56 7.99 -1.29
C VAL A 30 3.70 7.16 -2.22
N HIS A 31 3.20 6.01 -1.76
CA HIS A 31 2.33 5.15 -2.56
C HIS A 31 1.41 4.29 -1.71
N MET A 32 0.21 3.99 -2.22
CA MET A 32 -0.77 3.13 -1.57
C MET A 32 -1.39 2.17 -2.59
N VAL A 33 -1.43 0.88 -2.24
CA VAL A 33 -2.08 -0.19 -2.99
C VAL A 33 -3.30 -0.65 -2.21
N GLU A 34 -4.47 -0.35 -2.74
CA GLU A 34 -5.76 -0.67 -2.10
C GLU A 34 -6.25 -2.08 -2.45
N ARG A 35 -7.24 -2.57 -1.69
CA ARG A 35 -7.87 -3.88 -1.90
C ARG A 35 -8.26 -4.13 -3.35
N HIS A 36 -8.86 -3.16 -4.05
CA HIS A 36 -9.31 -3.34 -5.44
C HIS A 36 -8.17 -3.60 -6.44
N GLN A 37 -6.93 -3.23 -6.08
CA GLN A 37 -5.73 -3.49 -6.88
C GLN A 37 -5.12 -4.86 -6.56
N ILE A 38 -5.54 -5.51 -5.47
CA ILE A 38 -5.00 -6.78 -4.97
C ILE A 38 -6.00 -7.91 -5.22
N GLU A 39 -7.27 -7.68 -4.89
CA GLU A 39 -8.33 -8.67 -4.97
C GLU A 39 -8.54 -9.14 -6.41
N GLY A 40 -8.52 -10.46 -6.60
CA GLY A 40 -8.67 -11.09 -7.90
C GLY A 40 -7.45 -10.99 -8.83
N ARG A 41 -6.33 -10.37 -8.40
CA ARG A 41 -5.12 -10.27 -9.21
C ARG A 41 -4.11 -11.39 -8.87
N PRO A 42 -3.40 -11.94 -9.87
CA PRO A 42 -2.31 -12.89 -9.62
C PRO A 42 -1.16 -12.25 -8.82
N ALA A 43 -0.55 -13.02 -7.92
CA ALA A 43 0.56 -12.56 -7.08
C ALA A 43 1.73 -11.98 -7.90
N ALA A 44 2.05 -12.58 -9.06
CA ALA A 44 3.12 -12.09 -9.94
C ALA A 44 2.87 -10.68 -10.49
N ILE A 45 1.60 -10.32 -10.74
CA ILE A 45 1.25 -8.97 -11.21
C ILE A 45 1.37 -7.96 -10.07
N ILE A 46 0.96 -8.34 -8.85
CA ILE A 46 1.10 -7.50 -7.66
C ILE A 46 2.58 -7.28 -7.34
N ALA A 47 3.40 -8.34 -7.40
CA ALA A 47 4.84 -8.26 -7.19
C ALA A 47 5.50 -7.33 -8.20
N LYS A 48 5.23 -7.49 -9.49
CA LYS A 48 5.76 -6.61 -10.53
C LYS A 48 5.34 -5.15 -10.34
N HIS A 49 4.09 -4.91 -9.93
CA HIS A 49 3.63 -3.56 -9.62
C HIS A 49 4.43 -2.96 -8.45
N LEU A 50 4.66 -3.72 -7.38
CA LEU A 50 5.47 -3.26 -6.25
C LEU A 50 6.93 -3.01 -6.66
N GLU A 51 7.54 -3.88 -7.47
CA GLU A 51 8.88 -3.67 -8.02
C GLU A 51 8.99 -2.33 -8.75
N GLN A 52 8.04 -2.01 -9.62
CA GLN A 52 8.00 -0.73 -10.34
C GLN A 52 7.83 0.47 -9.40
N VAL A 53 7.01 0.33 -8.36
CA VAL A 53 6.83 1.38 -7.34
C VAL A 53 8.14 1.57 -6.57
N TYR A 54 8.83 0.48 -6.19
CA TYR A 54 10.13 0.58 -5.54
C TYR A 54 11.18 1.23 -6.45
N GLU A 55 11.26 0.89 -7.74
CA GLU A 55 12.18 1.54 -8.68
C GLU A 55 11.92 3.05 -8.82
N HIS A 56 10.67 3.50 -8.66
CA HIS A 56 10.34 4.92 -8.76
C HIS A 56 10.68 5.71 -7.49
N TYR A 57 10.56 5.09 -6.32
CA TYR A 57 10.69 5.77 -5.03
C TYR A 57 11.98 5.44 -4.27
N CYS A 58 12.73 4.37 -4.59
CA CYS A 58 13.99 4.00 -3.92
C CYS A 58 15.20 4.35 -4.77
#